data_AF-A0A845YCC3-F1
#
_entry.id   AF-A0A845YCC3-F1
#
_cell.length_a   1.000
_cell.length_b   1.000
_cell.length_c   1.000
_cell.angle_alpha   90.00
_cell.angle_beta   90.00
_cell.angle_gamma   90.00
#
_symmetry.space_group_name_H-M   'P 1'
#
loop_
_entity.id
_entity.type
_entity.pdbx_description
1 polymer ?
#
loop_
_entity_poly.entity_id
_entity_poly.type
_entity_poly.pdbx_seq_one_letter_code
_entity_poly.pdbx_strand_id
1 'polypeptide(L)'
;MVQQIEEILGTTITEYTPNAIKFEGLSLEGLQQTIEEGYTTPSANFNAAPSVGSFIEFGQRCQEKGVTATFDGIAFTDRETSNLVVDAITVIGVQSLDFAGKFVQLVWGCDEIEISSQKLSAWWD
;
A
#
# COMPACT_ATOMS: atom_id res chain seq x y z
N MET A 1 11.26 10.87 -14.78
CA MET A 1 10.62 9.61 -14.36
C MET A 1 11.07 9.17 -12.97
N VAL A 2 12.34 8.78 -12.71
CA VAL A 2 12.78 8.42 -11.33
C VAL A 2 12.65 9.61 -10.37
N GLN A 3 13.06 10.81 -10.80
CA GLN A 3 12.90 12.05 -10.03
C GLN A 3 11.46 12.39 -9.64
N GLN A 4 10.45 11.90 -10.37
CA GLN A 4 9.05 12.23 -10.14
C GLN A 4 8.37 11.23 -9.20
N ILE A 5 8.70 9.92 -9.27
CA ILE A 5 8.18 8.96 -8.28
C ILE A 5 8.79 9.21 -6.90
N GLU A 6 10.06 9.63 -6.84
CA GLU A 6 10.70 10.05 -5.59
C GLU A 6 10.02 11.27 -4.97
N GLU A 7 9.40 12.15 -5.76
CA GLU A 7 8.61 13.28 -5.23
C GLU A 7 7.30 12.80 -4.58
N ILE A 8 6.64 11.79 -5.15
CA ILE A 8 5.43 11.18 -4.58
C ILE A 8 5.76 10.40 -3.29
N LEU A 9 6.81 9.57 -3.33
CA LEU A 9 7.22 8.76 -2.20
C LEU A 9 7.83 9.63 -1.09
N GLY A 10 8.69 10.59 -1.46
CA GLY A 10 9.25 11.57 -0.53
C GLY A 10 9.91 10.91 0.68
N THR A 11 9.40 11.21 1.88
CA THR A 11 9.95 10.70 3.14
C THR A 11 9.62 9.24 3.43
N THR A 12 8.81 8.58 2.59
CA THR A 12 8.46 7.15 2.76
C THR A 12 9.58 6.24 2.28
N ILE A 13 10.55 6.75 1.52
CA ILE A 13 11.63 5.93 0.96
C ILE A 13 12.54 5.41 2.07
N THR A 14 12.68 4.08 2.14
CA THR A 14 13.50 3.41 3.17
C THR A 14 14.78 2.81 2.61
N GLU A 15 14.79 2.39 1.35
CA GLU A 15 15.95 1.74 0.73
C GLU A 15 16.02 2.02 -0.78
N TYR A 16 17.24 2.23 -1.28
CA TYR A 16 17.54 2.20 -2.71
C TYR A 16 18.33 0.95 -3.05
N THR A 17 17.86 0.22 -4.06
CA THR A 17 18.60 -0.86 -4.71
C THR A 17 18.88 -0.46 -6.17
N PRO A 18 19.77 -1.16 -6.90
CA PRO A 18 20.06 -0.82 -8.29
C PRO A 18 18.83 -0.71 -9.19
N ASN A 19 17.79 -1.51 -8.93
CA ASN A 19 16.62 -1.64 -9.80
C ASN A 19 15.29 -1.29 -9.11
N ALA A 20 15.30 -0.87 -7.85
CA ALA A 20 14.08 -0.62 -7.10
C ALA A 20 14.28 0.32 -5.91
N ILE A 21 13.23 1.04 -5.56
CA ILE A 21 13.10 1.90 -4.38
C ILE A 21 12.07 1.24 -3.46
N LYS A 22 12.45 0.93 -2.22
CA LYS A 22 11.49 0.51 -1.20
C LYS A 22 10.92 1.72 -0.49
N PHE A 23 9.64 1.64 -0.15
CA PHE A 23 8.96 2.68 0.60
C PHE A 23 8.04 2.10 1.67
N GLU A 24 7.86 2.85 2.75
CA GLU A 24 7.00 2.51 3.87
C GLU A 24 6.18 3.74 4.29
N GLY A 25 4.91 3.53 4.62
CA GLY A 25 4.04 4.57 5.16
C GLY A 25 3.43 5.48 4.09
N LEU A 26 3.32 5.05 2.83
CA LEU A 26 2.69 5.83 1.76
C LEU A 26 1.22 6.08 2.10
N SER A 27 0.78 7.33 1.98
CA SER A 27 -0.61 7.70 2.25
C SER A 27 -1.55 7.22 1.14
N LEU A 28 -2.86 7.20 1.42
CA LEU A 28 -3.87 6.97 0.39
C LEU A 28 -3.76 7.95 -0.79
N GLU A 29 -3.56 9.24 -0.49
CA GLU A 29 -3.38 10.28 -1.51
C GLU A 29 -2.14 10.02 -2.37
N GLY A 30 -1.02 9.65 -1.74
CA GLY A 30 0.20 9.26 -2.45
C GLY A 30 -0.04 8.04 -3.35
N LEU A 31 -0.70 7.00 -2.84
CA LEU A 31 -1.02 5.81 -3.65
C LEU A 31 -1.94 6.15 -4.83
N GLN A 32 -2.93 7.03 -4.64
CA GLN A 32 -3.79 7.50 -5.74
C GLN A 32 -2.99 8.28 -6.79
N GLN A 33 -2.08 9.16 -6.36
CA GLN A 33 -1.20 9.92 -7.26
C GLN A 33 -0.31 8.99 -8.10
N THR A 34 0.15 7.86 -7.54
CA THR A 34 0.94 6.88 -8.34
C THR A 34 0.15 6.28 -9.50
N ILE A 35 -1.18 6.16 -9.41
CA ILE A 35 -2.03 5.75 -10.54
C ILE A 35 -2.19 6.88 -11.53
N GLU A 36 -2.46 8.10 -11.05
CA GLU A 36 -2.67 9.27 -11.90
C GLU A 36 -1.45 9.59 -12.76
N GLU A 37 -0.24 9.40 -12.20
CA GLU A 37 1.03 9.61 -12.90
C GLU A 37 1.53 8.37 -13.67
N GLY A 38 0.79 7.26 -13.62
CA GLY A 38 1.07 6.05 -14.41
C GLY A 38 2.21 5.17 -13.86
N TYR A 39 2.57 5.32 -12.59
CA TYR A 39 3.57 4.49 -11.91
C TYR A 39 3.07 3.10 -11.53
N THR A 40 1.75 2.95 -11.42
CA THR A 40 1.09 1.66 -11.23
C THR A 40 -0.26 1.65 -11.95
N THR A 41 -0.98 0.53 -11.87
CA THR A 41 -2.35 0.41 -12.39
C THR A 41 -3.27 -0.12 -11.29
N PRO A 42 -4.58 0.16 -11.34
CA PRO A 42 -5.52 -0.41 -10.37
C PRO A 42 -5.48 -1.94 -10.30
N SER A 43 -5.11 -2.61 -11.38
CA SER A 43 -5.00 -4.07 -11.46
C SER A 43 -3.64 -4.63 -11.04
N ALA A 44 -2.63 -3.78 -10.79
CA ALA A 44 -1.31 -4.23 -10.37
C ALA A 44 -1.41 -4.90 -8.98
N ASN A 45 -0.66 -5.99 -8.81
CA ASN A 45 -0.51 -6.70 -7.55
C ASN A 45 0.90 -7.30 -7.46
N PHE A 46 1.25 -7.78 -6.27
CA PHE A 46 2.50 -8.47 -6.01
C PHE A 46 2.20 -9.77 -5.28
N ASN A 47 2.64 -10.89 -5.83
CA ASN A 47 2.36 -12.24 -5.31
C ASN A 47 0.86 -12.46 -5.02
N ALA A 48 0.52 -12.75 -3.76
CA ALA A 48 -0.85 -12.94 -3.30
C ALA A 48 -1.48 -11.67 -2.72
N ALA A 49 -0.81 -10.52 -2.80
CA ALA A 49 -1.33 -9.25 -2.32
C ALA A 49 -2.58 -8.83 -3.12
N PRO A 50 -3.51 -8.11 -2.48
CA PRO A 50 -4.59 -7.41 -3.16
C PRO A 50 -4.09 -6.51 -4.29
N SER A 51 -4.97 -6.24 -5.24
CA SER A 51 -4.67 -5.23 -6.27
C SER A 51 -4.53 -3.84 -5.65
N VAL A 52 -3.75 -2.96 -6.27
CA VAL A 52 -3.65 -1.55 -5.87
C VAL A 52 -5.03 -0.88 -5.79
N GLY A 53 -5.94 -1.20 -6.72
CA GLY A 53 -7.31 -0.72 -6.68
C GLY A 53 -8.06 -1.17 -5.43
N SER A 54 -7.89 -2.42 -5.01
CA SER A 54 -8.47 -2.94 -3.76
C SER A 54 -7.90 -2.25 -2.52
N PHE A 55 -6.61 -1.94 -2.52
CA PHE A 55 -5.98 -1.16 -1.45
C PHE A 55 -6.55 0.26 -1.37
N ILE A 56 -6.74 0.93 -2.51
CA ILE A 56 -7.36 2.27 -2.57
C ILE A 56 -8.81 2.23 -2.08
N GLU A 57 -9.62 1.29 -2.56
CA GLU A 57 -11.01 1.14 -2.12
C GLU A 57 -11.11 0.92 -0.60
N PHE A 58 -10.20 0.11 -0.04
CA PHE A 58 -10.16 -0.10 1.39
C PHE A 58 -9.68 1.15 2.13
N GLY A 59 -8.64 1.82 1.65
CA GLY A 59 -8.13 3.06 2.22
C GLY A 59 -9.17 4.18 2.26
N GLN A 60 -9.98 4.32 1.21
CA GLN A 60 -11.11 5.27 1.18
C GLN A 60 -12.12 4.96 2.29
N ARG A 61 -12.47 3.68 2.48
CA ARG A 61 -13.35 3.25 3.58
C ARG A 61 -12.73 3.50 4.97
N CYS A 62 -11.40 3.42 5.10
CA CYS A 62 -10.70 3.81 6.32
C CYS A 62 -10.89 5.31 6.57
N GLN A 63 -10.64 6.15 5.57
CA GLN A 63 -10.75 7.59 5.64
C GLN A 63 -12.18 8.05 6.02
N GLU A 64 -13.21 7.44 5.42
CA GLU A 64 -14.63 7.68 5.77
C GLU A 64 -14.95 7.39 7.24
N LYS A 65 -14.16 6.53 7.89
CA LYS A 65 -14.32 6.12 9.29
C LYS A 65 -13.37 6.85 10.24
N GLY A 66 -12.59 7.81 9.74
CA GLY A 66 -11.57 8.50 10.53
C GLY A 66 -10.41 7.60 10.96
N VAL A 67 -10.15 6.54 10.20
CA VAL A 67 -9.05 5.58 10.41
C VAL A 67 -7.98 5.84 9.35
N THR A 68 -6.71 5.76 9.73
CA THR A 68 -5.59 6.00 8.81
C THR A 68 -5.09 4.67 8.26
N ALA A 69 -5.03 4.55 6.93
CA ALA A 69 -4.34 3.46 6.25
C ALA A 69 -3.08 3.99 5.56
N THR A 70 -1.99 3.24 5.66
CA THR A 70 -0.74 3.47 4.96
C THR A 70 -0.28 2.21 4.26
N PHE A 71 0.53 2.39 3.22
CA PHE A 71 0.93 1.32 2.30
C PHE A 71 2.44 1.28 2.17
N ASP A 72 2.99 0.08 2.18
CA ASP A 72 4.41 -0.16 1.98
C ASP A 72 4.57 -0.95 0.67
N GLY A 73 5.75 -0.86 0.07
CA GLY A 73 5.95 -1.49 -1.22
C GLY A 73 7.26 -1.17 -1.90
N ILE A 74 7.26 -1.51 -3.19
CA ILE A 74 8.44 -1.45 -4.05
C ILE A 74 8.06 -0.72 -5.33
N ALA A 75 8.87 0.28 -5.67
CA ALA A 75 8.85 0.94 -6.97
C ALA A 75 10.05 0.48 -7.79
N PHE A 76 9.84 -0.33 -8.83
CA PHE A 76 10.95 -0.73 -9.72
C PHE A 76 11.30 0.41 -10.68
N THR A 77 12.60 0.66 -10.85
CA THR A 77 13.12 1.80 -11.62
C THR A 77 13.34 1.48 -13.11
N ASP A 78 13.15 0.21 -13.51
CA ASP A 78 13.27 -0.22 -14.90
C ASP A 78 11.98 0.03 -15.70
N ARG A 79 12.14 0.58 -16.91
CA ARG A 79 11.17 1.47 -17.58
C ARG A 79 10.13 0.81 -18.49
N GLU A 80 10.08 -0.52 -18.56
CA GLU A 80 9.24 -1.18 -19.57
C GLU A 80 7.79 -1.43 -19.12
N THR A 81 7.49 -1.39 -17.82
CA THR A 81 6.12 -1.52 -17.28
C THR A 81 5.94 -0.64 -16.03
N SER A 82 4.75 -0.11 -15.81
CA SER A 82 4.38 0.53 -14.54
C SER A 82 4.56 -0.46 -13.40
N ASN A 83 5.53 -0.22 -12.51
CA ASN A 83 6.04 -1.25 -11.62
C ASN A 83 5.90 -0.93 -10.13
N LEU A 84 5.22 0.14 -9.71
CA LEU A 84 4.97 0.27 -8.27
C LEU A 84 3.96 -0.79 -7.82
N VAL A 85 4.34 -1.57 -6.82
CA VAL A 85 3.50 -2.56 -6.16
C VAL A 85 3.44 -2.30 -4.66
N VAL A 86 2.35 -2.73 -4.05
CA VAL A 86 2.12 -2.67 -2.60
C VAL A 86 2.22 -4.08 -2.05
N ASP A 87 3.07 -4.25 -1.04
CA ASP A 87 3.36 -5.53 -0.38
C ASP A 87 3.06 -5.50 1.13
N ALA A 88 2.64 -4.35 1.68
CA ALA A 88 2.08 -4.30 3.01
C ALA A 88 1.03 -3.18 3.15
N ILE A 89 0.13 -3.38 4.12
CA ILE A 89 -0.84 -2.38 4.57
C ILE A 89 -0.80 -2.28 6.09
N THR A 90 -0.79 -1.06 6.60
CA THR A 90 -0.95 -0.77 8.03
C THR A 90 -2.16 0.15 8.24
N VAL A 91 -2.96 -0.15 9.26
CA VAL A 91 -4.17 0.59 9.60
C VAL A 91 -4.17 0.95 11.09
N ILE A 92 -4.26 2.24 11.40
CA ILE A 92 -4.22 2.80 12.76
C ILE A 92 -5.54 3.49 13.11
N GLY A 93 -5.99 3.30 14.35
CA GLY A 93 -7.19 3.93 14.88
C GLY A 93 -8.45 3.08 14.73
N VAL A 94 -8.31 1.75 14.69
CA VAL A 94 -9.43 0.82 14.54
C VAL A 94 -10.30 0.80 15.80
N GLN A 95 -11.60 1.05 15.63
CA GLN A 95 -12.54 1.23 16.74
C GLN A 95 -13.54 0.07 16.90
N SER A 96 -13.59 -0.91 15.98
CA SER A 96 -14.59 -1.99 16.03
C SER A 96 -14.09 -3.33 15.47
N LEU A 97 -14.62 -4.42 16.01
CA LEU A 97 -14.36 -5.79 15.54
C LEU A 97 -14.88 -6.02 14.11
N ASP A 98 -16.01 -5.40 13.74
CA ASP A 98 -16.57 -5.49 12.39
C ASP A 98 -15.60 -4.94 11.34
N PHE A 99 -14.86 -3.89 11.70
CA PHE A 99 -13.83 -3.33 10.82
C PHE A 99 -12.64 -4.28 10.68
N ALA A 100 -12.19 -4.90 11.77
CA ALA A 100 -11.15 -5.92 11.72
C ALA A 100 -11.56 -7.12 10.85
N GLY A 101 -12.83 -7.54 10.89
CA GLY A 101 -13.36 -8.58 10.00
C GLY A 101 -13.25 -8.22 8.52
N LYS A 102 -13.53 -6.97 8.16
CA LYS A 102 -13.36 -6.47 6.78
C LYS A 102 -11.90 -6.40 6.35
N PHE A 103 -11.01 -6.05 7.28
CA PHE A 103 -9.56 -6.08 7.03
C PHE A 103 -9.10 -7.51 6.72
N VAL A 104 -9.49 -8.50 7.53
CA VAL A 104 -9.15 -9.92 7.31
C VAL A 104 -9.64 -10.42 5.94
N GLN A 105 -10.79 -9.95 5.46
CA GLN A 105 -11.29 -10.29 4.13
C GLN A 105 -10.44 -9.69 3.01
N LEU A 106 -9.94 -8.47 3.18
CA LEU A 106 -9.03 -7.85 2.22
C LEU A 106 -7.71 -8.60 2.17
N VAL A 107 -7.10 -8.86 3.33
CA VAL A 107 -5.72 -9.33 3.41
C VAL A 107 -5.57 -10.85 3.29
N TRP A 108 -6.57 -11.51 2.72
CA TRP A 108 -6.55 -12.96 2.55
C TRP A 108 -5.33 -13.40 1.73
N GLY A 109 -4.60 -14.41 2.23
CA GLY A 109 -3.39 -14.91 1.57
C GLY A 109 -2.11 -14.14 1.92
N CYS A 110 -2.13 -13.28 2.94
CA CYS A 110 -0.90 -12.71 3.52
C CYS A 110 -0.01 -13.75 4.18
N ASP A 111 1.28 -13.50 4.19
CA ASP A 111 2.29 -14.33 4.86
C ASP A 111 2.27 -14.07 6.36
N GLU A 112 2.12 -12.81 6.78
CA GLU A 112 1.81 -12.49 8.18
C GLU A 112 0.73 -11.43 8.32
N ILE A 113 0.06 -11.50 9.47
CA ILE A 113 -1.01 -10.60 9.87
C ILE A 113 -0.87 -10.25 11.35
N GLU A 114 -1.03 -8.98 11.67
CA GLU A 114 -1.12 -8.47 13.03
C GLU A 114 -2.51 -7.86 13.24
N ILE A 115 -3.19 -8.29 14.30
CA ILE A 115 -4.49 -7.76 14.70
C ILE A 115 -4.41 -7.37 16.18
N SER A 116 -4.55 -6.08 16.45
CA SER A 116 -4.64 -5.54 17.82
C SER A 116 -5.71 -4.46 17.90
N SER A 117 -5.98 -3.99 19.13
CA SER A 117 -6.90 -2.88 19.37
C SER A 117 -6.39 -1.52 18.86
N GLN A 118 -5.12 -1.43 18.47
CA GLN A 118 -4.48 -0.17 18.06
C GLN A 118 -4.05 -0.18 16.59
N LYS A 119 -3.70 -1.36 16.07
CA LYS A 119 -3.09 -1.56 14.76
C LYS A 119 -3.60 -2.84 14.11
N LEU A 120 -3.90 -2.74 12.82
CA LEU A 120 -4.00 -3.90 11.93
C LEU A 120 -2.88 -3.78 10.89
N SER A 121 -2.17 -4.86 10.61
CA SER A 121 -1.22 -4.88 9.50
C SER A 121 -1.14 -6.26 8.85
N ALA A 122 -0.76 -6.29 7.58
CA ALA A 122 -0.49 -7.51 6.85
C ALA A 122 0.59 -7.25 5.80
N TRP A 123 1.39 -8.27 5.50
CA TRP A 123 2.42 -8.21 4.46
C TRP A 123 2.48 -9.50 3.64
N TRP A 124 3.04 -9.38 2.44
CA TRP A 124 3.23 -10.44 1.44
C TRP A 124 4.68 -10.44 0.96
N ASP A 125 5.33 -11.61 0.87
CA ASP A 125 6.70 -11.80 0.35
C ASP A 125 6.72 -12.55 -0.99
#